data_AF-A0A933H4K4-F1
#
_entry.id   AF-A0A933H4K4-F1
#
_cell.length_a   1.000
_cell.length_b   1.000
_cell.length_c   1.000
_cell.angle_alpha   90.00
_cell.angle_beta   90.00
_cell.angle_gamma   90.00
#
_symmetry.space_group_name_H-M   'P 1'
#
loop_
_entity.id
_entity.type
_entity.pdbx_description
1 polymer ?
#
loop_
_entity_poly.entity_id
_entity_poly.type
_entity_poly.pdbx_seq_one_letter_code
_entity_poly.pdbx_strand_id
1 'polypeptide(L)'
;MPDVLTHLATGHWAGRLLAGRQPARQRRLALLLAALTGAALPDLLTRVPSLLLSERVDGIGSFVAPLHCPLPYLLACALLSRTFVEELRAPVFAGLAIGGLIHLAADLGQRNLRSLYMVFFPFTASGYQLGLYEPEASVRWAPAFLAASAALEIVLYVSRRVVRCQNRKKPIPEPPLASR
;
A
#
# COMPACT_ATOMS: atom_id res chain seq x y z
N MET A 1 -6.60 -13.15 -10.35
CA MET A 1 -5.84 -12.50 -9.28
C MET A 1 -5.14 -11.34 -9.93
N PRO A 2 -5.20 -10.13 -9.39
CA PRO A 2 -4.30 -9.11 -9.84
C PRO A 2 -2.88 -9.57 -9.53
N ASP A 3 -1.99 -9.39 -10.49
CA ASP A 3 -0.62 -9.80 -10.29
C ASP A 3 0.02 -8.94 -9.20
N VAL A 4 0.99 -9.52 -8.49
CA VAL A 4 1.73 -8.85 -7.42
C VAL A 4 2.31 -7.51 -7.89
N LEU A 5 2.67 -7.37 -9.18
CA LEU A 5 3.23 -6.10 -9.68
C LEU A 5 2.17 -5.01 -9.73
N THR A 6 0.95 -5.30 -10.18
CA THR A 6 -0.16 -4.34 -10.19
C THR A 6 -0.49 -3.87 -8.77
N HIS A 7 -0.56 -4.79 -7.79
CA HIS A 7 -0.78 -4.41 -6.40
C HIS A 7 0.36 -3.57 -5.82
N LEU A 8 1.61 -3.98 -6.02
CA LEU A 8 2.77 -3.21 -5.56
C LEU A 8 2.86 -1.84 -6.24
N ALA A 9 2.52 -1.72 -7.52
CA ALA A 9 2.50 -0.44 -8.24
C ALA A 9 1.44 0.51 -7.67
N THR A 10 0.23 0.03 -7.41
CA THR A 10 -0.83 0.86 -6.80
C THR A 10 -0.49 1.26 -5.36
N GLY A 11 0.07 0.34 -4.57
CA GLY A 11 0.61 0.63 -3.23
C GLY A 11 1.75 1.65 -3.27
N HIS A 12 2.63 1.55 -4.26
CA HIS A 12 3.71 2.51 -4.49
C HIS A 12 3.16 3.93 -4.74
N TRP A 13 2.18 4.07 -5.63
CA TRP A 13 1.56 5.36 -5.94
C TRP A 13 0.88 5.97 -4.71
N ALA A 14 0.11 5.17 -3.97
CA ALA A 14 -0.53 5.61 -2.74
C ALA A 14 0.51 6.06 -1.70
N GLY A 15 1.55 5.26 -1.49
CA GLY A 15 2.67 5.60 -0.62
C GLY A 15 3.35 6.91 -1.03
N ARG A 16 3.56 7.16 -2.32
CA ARG A 16 4.13 8.42 -2.84
C ARG A 16 3.22 9.62 -2.58
N LEU A 17 1.92 9.49 -2.81
CA LEU A 17 0.94 10.56 -2.58
C LEU A 17 0.84 10.94 -1.09
N LEU A 18 0.91 9.96 -0.19
CA LEU A 18 0.88 10.19 1.25
C LEU A 18 2.21 10.74 1.77
N ALA A 19 3.32 10.13 1.37
CA ALA A 19 4.65 10.55 1.79
C ALA A 19 5.00 11.96 1.29
N GLY A 20 4.49 12.38 0.12
CA GLY A 20 4.70 13.73 -0.40
C GLY A 20 4.24 14.85 0.55
N ARG A 21 3.24 14.57 1.40
CA ARG A 21 2.67 15.54 2.35
C ARG A 21 3.41 15.62 3.69
N GLN A 22 4.28 14.66 3.99
CA GLN A 22 4.98 14.64 5.27
C GLN A 22 6.27 15.48 5.20
N PRO A 23 6.63 16.29 6.21
CA PRO A 23 7.88 17.04 6.19
C PRO A 23 9.09 16.17 6.57
N ALA A 24 8.94 15.29 7.56
CA ALA A 24 10.02 14.49 8.11
C ALA A 24 10.37 13.29 7.21
N ARG A 25 11.65 13.16 6.83
CA ARG A 25 12.15 12.08 5.96
C ARG A 25 11.80 10.68 6.47
N GLN A 26 11.89 10.45 7.78
CA GLN A 26 11.59 9.15 8.39
C GLN A 26 10.12 8.77 8.21
N ARG A 27 9.19 9.71 8.45
CA ARG A 27 7.76 9.49 8.23
C ARG A 27 7.42 9.25 6.76
N ARG A 28 8.09 9.94 5.83
CA ARG A 28 7.96 9.69 4.39
C ARG A 28 8.32 8.26 4.04
N LEU A 29 9.47 7.79 4.53
CA LEU A 29 9.96 6.45 4.25
C LEU A 29 9.04 5.39 4.87
N ALA A 30 8.64 5.59 6.13
CA ALA A 30 7.71 4.70 6.82
C ALA A 30 6.39 4.55 6.04
N LEU A 31 5.76 5.65 5.60
CA LEU A 31 4.54 5.60 4.78
C LEU A 31 4.74 4.85 3.47
N LEU A 32 5.83 5.13 2.75
CA LEU A 32 6.08 4.51 1.45
C LEU A 32 6.26 2.99 1.60
N LEU A 33 7.11 2.57 2.54
CA LEU A 33 7.38 1.16 2.78
C LEU A 33 6.13 0.45 3.33
N ALA A 34 5.42 1.08 4.28
CA ALA A 34 4.19 0.52 4.82
C ALA A 34 3.08 0.41 3.76
N ALA A 35 2.95 1.36 2.83
CA ALA A 35 1.98 1.25 1.74
C ALA A 35 2.31 0.13 0.75
N LEU A 36 3.60 -0.05 0.41
CA LEU A 36 4.06 -1.18 -0.39
C LEU A 36 3.79 -2.51 0.31
N THR A 37 4.18 -2.62 1.58
CA THR A 37 3.91 -3.82 2.38
C THR A 37 2.41 -4.07 2.50
N GLY A 38 1.62 -3.04 2.78
CA GLY A 38 0.16 -3.13 2.89
C GLY A 38 -0.48 -3.63 1.61
N ALA A 39 0.01 -3.21 0.44
CA ALA A 39 -0.50 -3.67 -0.85
C ALA A 39 -0.18 -5.15 -1.15
N ALA A 40 0.76 -5.77 -0.45
CA ALA A 40 1.01 -7.21 -0.54
C ALA A 40 0.44 -7.99 0.66
N LEU A 41 0.13 -7.30 1.76
CA LEU A 41 -0.15 -7.90 3.06
C LEU A 41 -1.40 -8.79 3.07
N PRO A 42 -2.55 -8.44 2.44
CA PRO A 42 -3.72 -9.33 2.42
C PRO A 42 -3.38 -10.74 1.89
N ASP A 43 -2.63 -10.79 0.79
CA ASP A 43 -2.20 -12.04 0.18
C ASP A 43 -1.13 -12.76 1.02
N LEU A 44 -0.20 -12.03 1.64
CA LEU A 44 0.78 -12.60 2.56
C LEU A 44 0.13 -13.21 3.81
N LEU A 45 -0.92 -12.59 4.34
CA LEU A 45 -1.61 -13.08 5.53
C LEU A 45 -2.52 -14.27 5.25
N THR A 46 -2.97 -14.45 4.02
CA THR A 46 -3.96 -15.48 3.68
C THR A 46 -3.37 -16.60 2.83
N ARG A 47 -2.75 -16.27 1.71
CA ARG A 47 -2.26 -17.25 0.73
C ARG A 47 -1.02 -17.97 1.24
N VAL A 48 -0.06 -17.25 1.81
CA VAL A 48 1.20 -17.86 2.25
C VAL A 48 0.96 -18.91 3.36
N PRO A 49 0.21 -18.63 4.44
CA PRO A 49 -0.13 -19.66 5.42
C PRO A 49 -0.94 -20.81 4.82
N SER A 50 -1.92 -20.49 3.96
CA SER A 50 -2.73 -21.52 3.31
C SER A 50 -1.87 -22.46 2.47
N LEU A 51 -0.94 -21.95 1.67
CA LEU A 51 -0.06 -22.75 0.81
C LEU A 51 0.97 -23.56 1.61
N LEU A 52 1.52 -22.99 2.69
CA LEU A 52 2.59 -23.64 3.46
C LEU A 52 2.05 -24.66 4.46
N LEU A 53 0.81 -24.52 4.92
CA LEU A 53 0.27 -25.30 6.03
C LEU A 53 -0.96 -26.14 5.65
N SER A 54 -1.51 -26.02 4.44
CA SER A 54 -2.71 -26.77 4.05
C SER A 54 -2.58 -28.29 4.15
N GLU A 55 -1.37 -28.83 3.95
CA GLU A 55 -1.12 -30.27 4.07
C GLU A 55 -0.97 -30.74 5.53
N ARG A 56 -0.79 -29.82 6.47
CA ARG A 56 -0.46 -30.12 7.88
C ARG A 56 -1.54 -29.69 8.86
N VAL A 57 -2.36 -28.71 8.49
CA VAL A 57 -3.34 -28.08 9.36
C VAL A 57 -4.66 -27.97 8.61
N ASP A 58 -5.59 -28.87 8.93
CA ASP A 58 -6.93 -28.84 8.38
C ASP A 58 -7.63 -27.51 8.73
N GLY A 59 -8.30 -26.91 7.74
CA GLY A 59 -9.06 -25.67 7.93
C GLY A 59 -8.23 -24.39 8.04
N ILE A 60 -6.90 -24.43 7.86
CA ILE A 60 -6.05 -23.22 7.92
C ILE A 60 -6.52 -22.12 6.95
N GLY A 61 -6.95 -22.51 5.74
CA GLY A 61 -7.45 -21.57 4.75
C GLY A 61 -8.69 -20.82 5.22
N SER A 62 -9.64 -21.51 5.82
CA SER A 62 -10.84 -20.92 6.40
C SER A 62 -10.53 -20.03 7.61
N PHE A 63 -9.51 -20.40 8.40
CA PHE A 63 -9.07 -19.62 9.56
C PHE A 63 -8.44 -18.28 9.16
N VAL A 64 -7.62 -18.26 8.10
CA VAL A 64 -6.96 -17.02 7.64
C VAL A 64 -7.78 -16.22 6.62
N ALA A 65 -8.78 -16.82 5.98
CA ALA A 65 -9.63 -16.14 5.00
C ALA A 65 -10.19 -14.78 5.46
N PRO A 66 -10.64 -14.60 6.71
CA PRO A 66 -11.10 -13.29 7.19
C PRO A 66 -10.05 -12.18 7.13
N LEU A 67 -8.74 -12.50 7.14
CA LEU A 67 -7.67 -11.50 7.00
C LEU A 67 -7.61 -10.86 5.60
N HIS A 68 -8.33 -11.43 4.63
CA HIS A 68 -8.61 -10.82 3.32
C HIS A 68 -9.94 -10.04 3.29
N CYS A 69 -10.43 -9.62 4.46
CA CYS A 69 -11.62 -8.77 4.59
C CYS A 69 -11.24 -7.42 5.22
N PRO A 70 -11.96 -6.32 4.91
CA PRO A 70 -11.56 -4.98 5.34
C PRO A 70 -11.37 -4.84 6.86
N LEU A 71 -12.33 -5.27 7.67
CA LEU A 71 -12.29 -5.04 9.12
C LEU A 71 -11.20 -5.88 9.82
N PRO A 72 -11.10 -7.22 9.63
CA PRO A 72 -10.01 -7.99 10.23
C PRO A 72 -8.63 -7.56 9.71
N TYR A 73 -8.53 -7.16 8.44
CA TYR A 73 -7.29 -6.62 7.88
C TYR A 73 -6.86 -5.32 8.58
N LEU A 74 -7.79 -4.38 8.80
CA LEU A 74 -7.49 -3.14 9.51
C LEU A 74 -7.06 -3.40 10.96
N LEU A 75 -7.66 -4.39 11.62
CA LEU A 75 -7.22 -4.83 12.94
C LEU A 75 -5.79 -5.40 12.90
N ALA A 76 -5.46 -6.23 11.91
CA ALA A 76 -4.11 -6.73 11.70
C ALA A 76 -3.11 -5.58 11.46
N CYS A 77 -3.48 -4.58 10.66
CA CYS A 77 -2.66 -3.38 10.45
C CYS A 77 -2.43 -2.61 11.76
N ALA A 78 -3.46 -2.46 12.59
CA ALA A 78 -3.36 -1.80 13.88
C ALA A 78 -2.39 -2.54 14.80
N LEU A 79 -2.53 -3.87 14.91
CA LEU A 79 -1.63 -4.72 15.70
C LEU A 79 -0.19 -4.66 15.19
N LEU A 80 0.03 -4.81 13.88
CA LEU A 80 1.37 -4.72 13.28
C LEU A 80 2.00 -3.35 13.49
N SER A 81 1.23 -2.27 13.42
CA SER A 81 1.78 -0.92 13.64
C SER A 81 2.34 -0.72 15.05
N ARG A 82 1.86 -1.47 16.05
CA ARG A 82 2.32 -1.37 17.46
C ARG A 82 3.74 -1.91 17.68
N THR A 83 4.28 -2.70 16.75
CA THR A 83 5.66 -3.20 16.82
C THR A 83 6.70 -2.14 16.45
N PHE A 84 6.25 -0.97 15.96
CA PHE A 84 7.11 0.17 15.63
C PHE A 84 7.17 1.18 16.78
N VAL A 85 8.22 2.02 16.75
CA VAL A 85 8.40 3.16 17.66
C VAL A 85 7.21 4.13 17.57
N GLU A 86 6.86 4.77 18.69
CA GLU A 86 5.62 5.55 18.87
C GLU A 86 5.41 6.57 17.75
N GLU A 87 6.48 7.28 17.36
CA GLU A 87 6.45 8.35 16.36
C GLU A 87 6.11 7.83 14.94
N LEU A 88 6.27 6.52 14.71
CA LEU A 88 6.04 5.85 13.44
C LEU A 88 4.79 4.98 13.43
N ARG A 89 4.12 4.72 14.56
CA ARG A 89 2.94 3.84 14.62
C ARG A 89 1.82 4.33 13.70
N ALA A 90 1.45 5.60 13.81
CA ALA A 90 0.41 6.21 12.99
C ALA A 90 0.72 6.19 11.47
N PRO A 91 1.91 6.63 10.99
CA PRO A 91 2.23 6.54 9.57
C PRO A 91 2.36 5.10 9.07
N VAL A 92 2.84 4.16 9.88
CA VAL A 92 2.86 2.74 9.51
C VAL A 92 1.45 2.18 9.37
N PHE A 93 0.58 2.42 10.35
CA PHE A 93 -0.83 2.03 10.26
C PHE A 93 -1.49 2.59 9.00
N ALA A 94 -1.34 3.90 8.76
CA ALA A 94 -1.93 4.56 7.60
C ALA A 94 -1.41 3.98 6.28
N GLY A 95 -0.10 3.72 6.18
CA GLY A 95 0.50 3.09 5.01
C GLY A 95 -0.06 1.69 4.78
N LEU A 96 0.01 0.81 5.79
CA LEU A 96 -0.50 -0.56 5.71
C LEU A 96 -1.99 -0.60 5.34
N ALA A 97 -2.79 0.21 6.02
CA ALA A 97 -4.23 0.30 5.79
C ALA A 97 -4.54 0.75 4.36
N ILE A 98 -3.93 1.85 3.90
CA ILE A 98 -4.22 2.37 2.56
C ILE A 98 -3.73 1.42 1.47
N GLY A 99 -2.53 0.87 1.60
CA GLY A 99 -2.00 -0.12 0.65
C GLY A 99 -2.91 -1.34 0.52
N GLY A 100 -3.33 -1.91 1.66
CA GLY A 100 -4.19 -3.09 1.64
C GLY A 100 -5.64 -2.80 1.27
N LEU A 101 -6.20 -1.64 1.61
CA LEU A 101 -7.54 -1.26 1.13
C LEU A 101 -7.57 -1.08 -0.39
N ILE A 102 -6.49 -0.56 -0.99
CA ILE A 102 -6.35 -0.49 -2.45
C ILE A 102 -6.23 -1.91 -3.05
N HIS A 103 -5.46 -2.80 -2.41
CA HIS A 103 -5.43 -4.23 -2.78
C HIS A 103 -6.84 -4.83 -2.80
N LEU A 104 -7.56 -4.73 -1.68
CA LEU A 104 -8.90 -5.29 -1.53
C LEU A 104 -9.90 -4.66 -2.51
N ALA A 105 -9.79 -3.36 -2.78
CA ALA A 105 -10.63 -2.67 -3.76
C ALA A 105 -10.34 -3.14 -5.20
N ALA A 106 -9.07 -3.35 -5.54
CA ALA A 106 -8.70 -3.93 -6.83
C ALA A 106 -9.29 -5.34 -6.96
N ASP A 107 -9.09 -6.19 -5.96
CA ASP A 107 -9.61 -7.55 -5.88
C ASP A 107 -11.14 -7.61 -6.03
N LEU A 108 -11.87 -6.71 -5.34
CA LEU A 108 -13.32 -6.59 -5.45
C LEU A 108 -13.78 -6.23 -6.88
N GLY A 109 -12.96 -5.48 -7.62
CA GLY A 109 -13.18 -5.15 -9.03
C GLY A 109 -13.04 -6.33 -9.99
N GLN A 110 -12.37 -7.40 -9.59
CA GLN A 110 -12.12 -8.55 -10.45
C GLN A 110 -13.34 -9.49 -10.52
N ARG A 111 -13.58 -10.08 -11.69
CA ARG A 111 -14.47 -11.24 -11.83
C ARG A 111 -13.80 -12.48 -11.27
N ASN A 112 -14.51 -13.24 -10.45
CA ASN A 112 -14.09 -14.55 -9.98
C ASN A 112 -15.19 -15.59 -10.25
N LEU A 113 -14.79 -16.85 -10.44
CA LEU A 113 -15.71 -17.98 -10.64
C LEU A 113 -16.59 -18.25 -9.39
N ARG A 114 -16.16 -17.79 -8.22
CA ARG A 114 -16.95 -17.73 -6.99
C ARG A 114 -16.77 -16.36 -6.36
N SER A 115 -17.83 -15.84 -5.75
CA SER A 115 -17.76 -14.60 -4.96
C SER A 115 -17.00 -14.87 -3.68
N LEU A 116 -15.78 -14.33 -3.54
CA LEU A 116 -14.84 -14.70 -2.47
C LEU A 116 -14.62 -13.59 -1.42
N TYR A 117 -15.06 -12.35 -1.68
CA TYR A 117 -14.70 -11.22 -0.80
C TYR A 117 -15.84 -10.85 0.14
N MET A 118 -15.68 -11.18 1.42
CA MET A 118 -16.66 -10.86 2.46
C MET A 118 -16.46 -9.44 2.99
N VAL A 119 -16.85 -8.45 2.18
CA VAL A 119 -16.61 -7.01 2.45
C VAL A 119 -17.17 -6.57 3.81
N PHE A 120 -18.35 -7.07 4.19
CA PHE A 120 -19.02 -6.71 5.45
C PHE A 120 -18.82 -7.74 6.57
N PHE A 121 -17.80 -8.61 6.48
CA PHE A 121 -17.41 -9.48 7.60
C PHE A 121 -17.00 -8.63 8.82
N PRO A 122 -17.38 -8.99 10.06
CA PRO A 122 -18.06 -10.22 10.50
C PRO A 122 -19.59 -10.16 10.52
N PHE A 123 -20.22 -9.09 10.05
CA PHE A 123 -21.69 -8.95 10.11
C PHE A 123 -22.40 -9.87 9.10
N THR A 124 -21.75 -10.19 7.99
CA THR A 124 -22.23 -11.16 6.99
C THR A 124 -21.06 -11.91 6.36
N ALA A 125 -21.28 -13.18 6.04
CA ALA A 125 -20.36 -14.01 5.27
C ALA A 125 -20.70 -14.00 3.76
N SER A 126 -21.59 -13.11 3.33
CA SER A 126 -21.94 -12.97 1.92
C SER A 126 -20.73 -12.44 1.14
N GLY A 127 -20.35 -13.14 0.08
CA GLY A 127 -19.29 -12.69 -0.82
C GLY A 127 -19.83 -11.63 -1.77
N TYR A 128 -19.03 -10.59 -2.02
CA TYR A 128 -19.29 -9.54 -3.01
C TYR A 128 -18.21 -9.50 -4.08
N GLN A 129 -18.60 -9.12 -5.29
CA GLN A 129 -17.70 -8.77 -6.39
C GLN A 129 -18.38 -7.75 -7.31
N LEU A 130 -17.63 -6.79 -7.84
CA LEU A 130 -18.12 -5.81 -8.81
C LEU A 130 -18.01 -6.32 -10.25
N GLY A 131 -17.04 -7.20 -10.51
CA GLY A 131 -16.86 -7.83 -11.81
C GLY A 131 -16.55 -6.87 -12.96
N LEU A 132 -15.77 -5.84 -12.68
CA LEU A 132 -15.36 -4.78 -13.61
C LEU A 132 -14.35 -5.28 -14.67
N TYR A 133 -13.52 -6.25 -14.33
CA TYR A 133 -12.50 -6.78 -15.24
C TYR A 133 -12.18 -8.26 -14.98
N GLU A 134 -11.67 -8.94 -16.01
CA GLU A 134 -11.27 -10.35 -15.93
C GLU A 134 -9.95 -10.53 -15.14
N PRO A 135 -9.74 -11.68 -14.48
CA PRO A 135 -8.53 -11.96 -13.71
C PRO A 135 -7.21 -11.71 -14.45
N GLU A 136 -7.17 -11.97 -15.76
CA GLU A 136 -5.97 -11.85 -16.59
C GLU A 136 -5.75 -10.42 -17.10
N ALA A 137 -6.71 -9.52 -16.88
CA ALA A 137 -6.57 -8.12 -17.29
C ALA A 137 -5.43 -7.45 -16.52
N SER A 138 -5.30 -7.69 -15.21
CA SER A 138 -4.22 -7.18 -14.37
C SER A 138 -2.83 -7.46 -14.95
N VAL A 139 -2.58 -8.73 -15.31
CA VAL A 139 -1.30 -9.19 -15.89
C VAL A 139 -1.03 -8.48 -17.20
N ARG A 140 -2.05 -8.30 -18.05
CA ARG A 140 -1.93 -7.57 -19.32
C ARG A 140 -1.60 -6.10 -19.12
N TRP A 141 -2.10 -5.49 -18.05
CA TRP A 141 -1.85 -4.09 -17.72
C TRP A 141 -0.57 -3.87 -16.89
N ALA A 142 0.01 -4.91 -16.30
CA ALA A 142 1.20 -4.80 -15.45
C ALA A 142 2.37 -3.99 -16.08
N PRO A 143 2.70 -4.14 -17.39
CA PRO A 143 3.71 -3.31 -18.03
C PRO A 143 3.37 -1.81 -18.02
N ALA A 144 2.09 -1.47 -18.18
CA ALA A 144 1.62 -0.08 -18.11
C ALA A 144 1.70 0.48 -16.69
N PHE A 145 1.37 -0.32 -15.66
CA PHE A 145 1.55 0.05 -14.26
C PHE A 145 3.03 0.28 -13.91
N LEU A 146 3.94 -0.54 -14.43
CA LEU A 146 5.38 -0.36 -14.26
C LEU A 146 5.88 0.91 -14.97
N ALA A 147 5.46 1.13 -16.23
CA ALA A 147 5.81 2.33 -16.98
C ALA A 147 5.32 3.61 -16.28
N ALA A 148 4.09 3.61 -15.78
CA ALA A 148 3.53 4.72 -15.01
C ALA A 148 4.28 4.95 -13.69
N SER A 149 4.68 3.87 -12.99
CA SER A 149 5.51 3.98 -11.79
C SER A 149 6.89 4.58 -12.09
N ALA A 150 7.54 4.16 -13.18
CA ALA A 150 8.81 4.72 -13.62
C ALA A 150 8.68 6.20 -14.00
N ALA A 151 7.64 6.55 -14.77
CA ALA A 151 7.35 7.93 -15.14
C ALA A 151 7.14 8.83 -13.91
N LEU A 152 6.39 8.34 -12.90
CA LEU A 152 6.20 9.03 -11.63
C LEU A 152 7.53 9.31 -10.94
N GLU A 153 8.42 8.31 -10.84
CA GLU A 153 9.74 8.49 -10.22
C GLU A 153 10.62 9.49 -10.98
N ILE A 154 10.59 9.45 -12.32
CA ILE A 154 11.32 10.41 -13.16
C ILE A 154 10.82 11.83 -12.90
N VAL A 155 9.50 12.05 -12.89
CA VAL A 155 8.90 13.36 -12.61
C VAL A 155 9.29 13.85 -11.21
N LEU A 156 9.20 12.99 -10.20
CA LEU A 156 9.59 13.32 -8.82
C LEU A 156 11.08 13.63 -8.71
N TYR A 157 11.94 12.89 -9.43
CA TYR A 157 13.38 13.11 -9.46
C TYR A 157 13.74 14.47 -10.07
N VAL A 158 13.19 14.76 -11.25
CA VAL A 158 13.42 16.03 -11.96
C VAL A 158 12.91 17.20 -11.12
N SER A 159 11.69 17.10 -10.57
CA SER A 159 11.11 18.15 -9.72
C SER A 159 11.99 18.47 -8.51
N ARG A 160 12.53 17.44 -7.84
CA ARG A 160 13.45 17.63 -6.69
C ARG A 160 14.78 18.27 -7.11
N ARG A 161 15.30 17.96 -8.30
CA ARG A 161 16.53 18.60 -8.82
C ARG A 161 16.30 20.09 -9.11
N VAL A 162 15.20 20.44 -9.76
CA VAL A 162 14.87 21.85 -10.08
C VAL A 162 14.77 22.68 -8.80
N VAL A 163 14.04 22.20 -7.78
CA VAL A 163 13.91 22.88 -6.49
C VAL A 163 15.27 23.06 -5.79
N ARG A 164 16.15 22.04 -5.84
CA ARG A 164 17.51 22.16 -5.27
C ARG A 164 18.36 23.21 -5.98
N CYS A 165 18.29 23.27 -7.31
CA CYS A 165 18.99 24.29 -8.09
C CYS A 165 18.50 25.70 -7.77
N GLN A 166 17.20 25.90 -7.58
CA GLN A 166 16.63 27.18 -7.18
C GLN A 166 17.08 27.59 -5.77
N ASN A 167 17.04 26.67 -4.80
CA ASN A 167 17.49 26.96 -3.43
C ASN A 167 18.99 27.26 -3.34
N ARG A 168 19.83 26.65 -4.19
CA ARG A 168 21.27 26.96 -4.24
C ARG A 168 21.57 28.37 -4.76
N LYS A 169 20.68 28.95 -5.57
CA LYS A 169 20.83 30.30 -6.13
C LYS A 169 20.31 31.41 -5.20
N LYS A 170 19.67 31.08 -4.07
CA LYS A 170 19.24 32.10 -3.10
C LYS A 170 20.48 32.69 -2.41
N PRO A 171 20.69 34.02 -2.44
CA PRO A 171 21.79 34.65 -1.73
C PRO A 171 21.67 34.37 -0.23
N ILE A 172 22.81 34.16 0.43
CA ILE A 172 22.87 34.04 1.89
C ILE A 172 22.44 35.40 2.45
N PRO A 173 21.45 35.46 3.36
CA PRO A 173 21.08 36.73 3.98
C PRO A 173 22.32 37.29 4.69
N GLU A 174 22.69 38.53 4.36
CA GLU A 174 23.78 39.21 5.04
C GLU A 174 23.48 39.26 6.54
N PRO A 175 24.47 38.99 7.41
CA PRO A 175 24.26 39.10 8.84
C PRO A 175 23.83 40.54 9.18
N PRO A 176 22.92 40.74 10.15
CA PRO A 176 22.53 42.07 10.57
C PRO A 176 23.78 42.84 10.99
N LEU A 177 24.01 43.99 10.34
CA LEU A 177 25.07 44.92 10.70
C LEU A 177 24.93 45.22 12.20
N ALA A 178 25.94 44.80 12.98
CA ALA A 178 26.00 45.10 14.39
C ALA A 178 26.02 46.62 14.55
N SER A 179 24.92 47.19 15.06
CA SER A 179 24.85 48.59 15.46
C SER A 179 25.88 48.82 16.56
N ARG A 180 26.91 49.60 16.24
CA ARG A 180 27.88 50.14 17.21
C ARG A 180 27.33 51.38 17.88
#